data_AF-A0A8H6C902-F1
#
_entry.id   AF-A0A8H6C902-F1
#
_cell.length_a   1.000
_cell.length_b   1.000
_cell.length_c   1.000
_cell.angle_alpha   90.00
_cell.angle_beta   90.00
_cell.angle_gamma   90.00
#
_symmetry.space_group_name_H-M   'P 1'
#
loop_
_entity.id
_entity.type
_entity.pdbx_description
1 polymer ?
#
loop_
_entity_poly.entity_id
_entity_poly.type
_entity_poly.pdbx_seq_one_letter_code
_entity_poly.pdbx_strand_id
1 'polypeptide(L)'
;MAGKHQAAILPQKGGPLSVVDRATPEPGPNRRSQGAIAVNPVDYFQREFAMPPPSYPAVVGSDVAGLVVKDKQAVLIWGGASSVGTFALQSAKLMGFTVYTTASTKNHECLKKLGADVVFDYKASDVVSQIIDTVKKDGVTLRTAICVPTLDVLRHTMGDAVAKVAHAPPLLPGAPTLEGAEVKFVLPPMDPAERSDHMYKCFHVWLRDGLNSGTVLPSPRVQIEAGGLQGLNKALNTLRAGVSGTKIVVQCFLGKGQDSQNQHSSDFYLKTAQNMSKIFAVFGATGQQGSSVINFVLHDPELSQKYKIRVITRDVNSEKAKQLKEKVEVVQGDVLKRASLETALTGVHTVFAMTTPSFGPDGLEVEYNSGKTIADVAVEKGAEYIIFSTLPPAKEISGGKYTKVTHFDAKAKAEQYIRGLHIKSAFYSPGFFMQNFQSIPFLAPRQALDGTWVMARHNSPKAQMPMIDAVGDTGKFVGAILAEPDKYEGKTFCAATALYSLDEVAAIMSKATGKTVVYKQIPLEDFKKSLSFGHDIFGEAFSYPEEFGYFGPDSENLVAWAVQNARGRLSTLEEYLEAHPLQLA
;
A
#
# COMPACT_ATOMS: atom_id res chain seq x y z
N MET A 1 45.34 -23.00 -14.04
CA MET A 1 45.18 -24.47 -14.23
C MET A 1 43.91 -24.87 -13.52
N ALA A 2 42.91 -25.44 -14.22
CA ALA A 2 41.68 -25.91 -13.60
C ALA A 2 42.02 -27.01 -12.57
N GLY A 3 41.65 -26.82 -11.31
CA GLY A 3 41.96 -27.77 -10.24
C GLY A 3 41.27 -29.12 -10.48
N LYS A 4 41.87 -30.22 -10.02
CA LYS A 4 41.17 -31.51 -9.90
C LYS A 4 40.55 -31.64 -8.50
N HIS A 5 39.41 -32.31 -8.38
CA HIS A 5 38.83 -32.70 -7.10
C HIS A 5 38.44 -34.18 -7.11
N GLN A 6 38.37 -34.78 -5.92
CA GLN A 6 37.85 -36.13 -5.74
C GLN A 6 36.32 -36.10 -5.65
N ALA A 7 35.66 -37.01 -6.37
CA ALA A 7 34.21 -37.18 -6.37
C ALA A 7 33.84 -38.61 -5.98
N ALA A 8 32.79 -38.76 -5.17
CA ALA A 8 32.16 -40.05 -4.89
C ALA A 8 31.17 -40.39 -6.02
N ILE A 9 31.41 -41.49 -6.70
CA ILE A 9 30.63 -41.97 -7.83
C ILE A 9 29.93 -43.25 -7.42
N LEU A 10 28.63 -43.35 -7.72
CA LEU A 10 27.88 -44.59 -7.69
C LEU A 10 27.93 -45.19 -9.10
N PRO A 11 28.75 -46.24 -9.33
CA PRO A 11 28.95 -46.79 -10.68
C PRO A 11 27.75 -47.59 -11.17
N GLN A 12 26.98 -48.17 -10.25
CA GLN A 12 25.78 -48.97 -10.54
C GLN A 12 24.82 -48.95 -9.34
N LYS A 13 23.54 -49.23 -9.59
CA LYS A 13 22.51 -49.36 -8.55
C LYS A 13 22.93 -50.36 -7.47
N GLY A 14 22.78 -49.97 -6.20
CA GLY A 14 23.07 -50.85 -5.05
C GLY A 14 24.55 -51.18 -4.83
N GLY A 15 25.47 -50.60 -5.62
CA GLY A 15 26.91 -50.83 -5.51
C GLY A 15 27.61 -49.91 -4.50
N PRO A 16 28.86 -50.23 -4.11
CA PRO A 16 29.68 -49.32 -3.30
C PRO A 16 30.05 -48.05 -4.09
N LEU A 17 30.24 -46.94 -3.38
CA LEU A 17 30.76 -45.72 -3.96
C LEU A 17 32.25 -45.87 -4.31
N SER A 18 32.66 -45.38 -5.48
CA SER A 18 34.05 -45.26 -5.87
C SER A 18 34.50 -43.80 -5.81
N VAL A 19 35.74 -43.55 -5.40
CA VAL A 19 36.34 -42.21 -5.41
C VAL A 19 37.12 -42.04 -6.71
N VAL A 20 36.82 -40.98 -7.46
CA VAL A 20 37.53 -40.69 -8.72
C VAL A 20 37.97 -39.22 -8.76
N ASP A 21 39.12 -38.95 -9.36
CA ASP A 21 39.56 -37.59 -9.66
C ASP A 21 38.83 -37.05 -10.90
N ARG A 22 38.27 -35.85 -10.80
CA ARG A 22 37.60 -35.16 -11.91
C ARG A 22 38.08 -33.72 -12.02
N ALA A 23 37.97 -33.16 -13.22
CA ALA A 23 38.17 -31.74 -13.42
C ALA A 23 37.14 -30.95 -12.60
N THR A 24 37.58 -29.94 -11.87
CA THR A 24 36.69 -29.03 -11.15
C THR A 24 36.01 -28.13 -12.16
N PRO A 25 34.67 -28.19 -12.28
CA PRO A 25 33.96 -27.31 -13.20
C PRO A 25 34.13 -25.86 -12.76
N GLU A 26 34.31 -24.96 -13.73
CA GLU A 26 34.32 -23.52 -13.48
C GLU A 26 32.97 -23.08 -12.87
N PRO A 27 32.97 -22.32 -11.75
CA PRO A 27 31.72 -21.86 -11.15
C PRO A 27 30.95 -20.96 -12.13
N GLY A 28 29.68 -21.28 -12.37
CA GLY A 28 28.75 -20.36 -13.04
C GLY A 28 28.36 -19.17 -12.14
N PRO A 29 27.60 -18.18 -12.65
CA PRO A 29 27.27 -16.94 -11.92
C PRO A 29 26.64 -17.14 -10.54
N ASN A 30 25.97 -18.28 -10.33
CA ASN A 30 25.31 -18.65 -9.08
C ASN A 30 25.91 -19.91 -8.42
N ARG A 31 27.05 -20.43 -8.91
CA ARG A 31 27.69 -21.62 -8.32
C ARG A 31 28.84 -21.19 -7.42
N ARG A 32 28.95 -21.83 -6.26
CA ARG A 32 30.05 -21.64 -5.30
C ARG A 32 31.05 -22.77 -5.44
N SER A 33 32.33 -22.52 -5.18
CA SER A 33 33.34 -23.57 -5.03
C SER A 33 32.96 -24.48 -3.86
N GLN A 34 32.87 -25.78 -4.10
CA GLN A 34 32.53 -26.78 -3.08
C GLN A 34 33.81 -27.36 -2.48
N GLY A 35 33.90 -27.44 -1.15
CA GLY A 35 35.08 -27.95 -0.43
C GLY A 35 34.83 -29.24 0.36
N ALA A 36 33.58 -29.60 0.60
CA ALA A 36 33.16 -30.82 1.28
C ALA A 36 31.71 -31.19 0.89
N ILE A 37 31.34 -32.44 1.16
CA ILE A 37 29.97 -32.97 1.03
C ILE A 37 29.39 -33.21 2.42
N ALA A 38 28.12 -32.86 2.63
CA ALA A 38 27.37 -33.31 3.81
C ALA A 38 26.77 -34.68 3.50
N VAL A 39 26.91 -35.64 4.42
CA VAL A 39 26.33 -36.98 4.29
C VAL A 39 25.02 -37.01 5.07
N ASN A 40 23.92 -37.26 4.36
CA ASN A 40 22.56 -37.27 4.88
C ASN A 40 21.88 -38.64 4.66
N PRO A 41 20.75 -38.91 5.36
CA PRO A 41 19.96 -40.11 5.15
C PRO A 41 19.59 -40.37 3.69
N VAL A 42 19.32 -39.32 2.90
CA VAL A 42 18.98 -39.47 1.48
C VAL A 42 20.13 -40.05 0.65
N ASP A 43 21.39 -39.85 1.04
CA ASP A 43 22.54 -40.33 0.26
C ASP A 43 22.71 -41.86 0.39
N TYR A 44 22.40 -42.46 1.55
CA TYR A 44 22.32 -43.93 1.64
C TYR A 44 21.06 -44.47 0.97
N PHE A 45 19.94 -43.73 1.01
CA PHE A 45 18.74 -44.11 0.26
C PHE A 45 18.97 -44.13 -1.26
N GLN A 46 19.71 -43.15 -1.80
CA GLN A 46 20.13 -43.11 -3.19
C GLN A 46 21.05 -44.29 -3.53
N ARG A 47 21.99 -44.63 -2.66
CA ARG A 47 22.88 -45.80 -2.83
C ARG A 47 22.10 -47.12 -2.85
N GLU A 48 21.26 -47.36 -1.86
CA GLU A 48 20.66 -48.68 -1.60
C GLU A 48 19.34 -48.90 -2.34
N PHE A 49 18.49 -47.89 -2.44
CA PHE A 49 17.12 -48.02 -2.93
C PHE A 49 16.90 -47.39 -4.31
N ALA A 50 17.92 -46.72 -4.87
CA ALA A 50 17.87 -46.05 -6.17
C ALA A 50 16.70 -45.05 -6.30
N MET A 51 16.52 -44.22 -5.28
CA MET A 51 15.83 -42.93 -5.46
C MET A 51 16.51 -42.17 -6.61
N PRO A 52 15.76 -41.49 -7.50
CA PRO A 52 16.22 -41.09 -8.83
C PRO A 52 17.55 -40.31 -8.80
N PRO A 53 18.58 -40.85 -9.48
CA PRO A 53 19.19 -40.12 -10.60
C PRO A 53 18.94 -40.84 -11.94
N PRO A 54 18.93 -40.11 -13.09
CA PRO A 54 18.45 -40.63 -14.37
C PRO A 54 19.41 -41.60 -15.11
N SER A 55 20.65 -41.80 -14.65
CA SER A 55 21.64 -42.69 -15.29
C SER A 55 22.86 -42.97 -14.40
N TYR A 56 23.52 -44.12 -14.56
CA TYR A 56 24.79 -44.48 -13.92
C TYR A 56 25.96 -44.40 -14.92
N PRO A 57 27.19 -44.03 -14.50
CA PRO A 57 27.60 -43.66 -13.15
C PRO A 57 27.05 -42.30 -12.69
N ALA A 58 26.68 -42.18 -11.42
CA ALA A 58 26.12 -40.95 -10.84
C ALA A 58 27.04 -40.35 -9.77
N VAL A 59 27.14 -39.02 -9.70
CA VAL A 59 27.75 -38.32 -8.55
C VAL A 59 26.70 -38.22 -7.45
N VAL A 60 27.00 -38.69 -6.24
CA VAL A 60 26.09 -38.63 -5.08
C VAL A 60 26.43 -37.45 -4.17
N GLY A 61 25.48 -37.03 -3.33
CA GLY A 61 25.60 -35.87 -2.45
C GLY A 61 24.58 -34.80 -2.81
N SER A 62 23.56 -34.64 -1.96
CA SER A 62 22.45 -33.71 -2.17
C SER A 62 22.62 -32.38 -1.42
N ASP A 63 23.46 -32.35 -0.38
CA ASP A 63 23.78 -31.16 0.41
C ASP A 63 25.26 -30.79 0.35
N VAL A 64 25.54 -29.51 0.58
CA VAL A 64 26.88 -28.92 0.41
C VAL A 64 27.45 -28.43 1.75
N ALA A 65 28.74 -28.64 1.98
CA ALA A 65 29.52 -28.03 3.06
C ALA A 65 30.82 -27.45 2.50
N GLY A 66 31.23 -26.24 2.86
CA GLY A 66 32.49 -25.69 2.35
C GLY A 66 32.68 -24.20 2.56
N LEU A 67 33.92 -23.74 2.34
CA LEU A 67 34.28 -22.33 2.38
C LEU A 67 33.86 -21.60 1.11
N VAL A 68 33.13 -20.51 1.26
CA VAL A 68 32.79 -19.60 0.16
C VAL A 68 33.97 -18.65 -0.05
N VAL A 69 34.92 -19.01 -0.90
CA VAL A 69 35.97 -18.08 -1.31
C VAL A 69 35.41 -17.21 -2.45
N LYS A 70 34.78 -16.10 -2.08
CA LYS A 70 34.31 -15.11 -3.05
C LYS A 70 35.52 -14.27 -3.45
N ASP A 71 36.06 -14.49 -4.64
CA ASP A 71 36.80 -13.41 -5.33
C ASP A 71 35.82 -12.24 -5.43
N LYS A 72 36.01 -11.20 -4.60
CA LYS A 72 35.09 -10.06 -4.56
C LYS A 72 35.30 -9.26 -5.84
N GLN A 73 34.52 -9.57 -6.88
CA GLN A 73 34.52 -8.81 -8.12
C GLN A 73 33.71 -7.52 -7.94
N ALA A 74 34.24 -6.43 -8.49
CA ALA A 74 33.58 -5.14 -8.54
C ALA A 74 33.25 -4.73 -9.98
N VAL A 75 32.23 -3.89 -10.11
CA VAL A 75 31.91 -3.18 -11.35
C VAL A 75 31.92 -1.67 -11.09
N LEU A 76 32.43 -0.91 -12.05
CA LEU A 76 32.37 0.56 -12.04
C LEU A 76 31.41 1.06 -13.12
N ILE A 77 30.37 1.78 -12.72
CA ILE A 77 29.35 2.33 -13.62
C ILE A 77 29.46 3.85 -13.62
N TRP A 78 29.99 4.43 -14.70
CA TRP A 78 30.06 5.89 -14.81
C TRP A 78 28.70 6.46 -15.23
N GLY A 79 28.16 7.40 -14.45
CA GLY A 79 26.84 7.99 -14.71
C GLY A 79 25.65 7.11 -14.28
N GLY A 80 25.69 6.60 -13.05
CA GLY A 80 24.68 5.69 -12.49
C GLY A 80 23.25 6.21 -12.48
N ALA A 81 23.04 7.53 -12.46
CA ALA A 81 21.71 8.14 -12.46
C ALA A 81 21.00 8.18 -13.83
N SER A 82 21.64 7.65 -14.88
CA SER A 82 21.05 7.53 -16.23
C SER A 82 20.16 6.29 -16.35
N SER A 83 19.33 6.19 -17.39
CA SER A 83 18.50 5.00 -17.64
C SER A 83 19.30 3.70 -17.77
N VAL A 84 20.45 3.76 -18.43
CA VAL A 84 21.34 2.59 -18.54
C VAL A 84 22.04 2.34 -17.20
N GLY A 85 22.48 3.42 -16.53
CA GLY A 85 23.19 3.34 -15.26
C GLY A 85 22.37 2.69 -14.14
N THR A 86 21.12 3.12 -13.93
CA THR A 86 20.27 2.59 -12.85
C THR A 86 19.91 1.14 -13.07
N PHE A 87 19.70 0.74 -14.33
CA PHE A 87 19.42 -0.64 -14.70
C PHE A 87 20.66 -1.53 -14.52
N ALA A 88 21.80 -1.11 -15.06
CA ALA A 88 23.04 -1.88 -14.97
C ALA A 88 23.52 -2.05 -13.53
N LEU A 89 23.31 -1.04 -12.68
CA LEU A 89 23.62 -1.08 -11.26
C LEU A 89 22.82 -2.16 -10.54
N GLN A 90 21.50 -2.20 -10.75
CA GLN A 90 20.62 -3.20 -10.17
C GLN A 90 20.97 -4.61 -10.67
N SER A 91 21.19 -4.77 -11.97
CA SER A 91 21.60 -6.04 -12.56
C SER A 91 22.93 -6.54 -11.96
N ALA A 92 23.94 -5.66 -11.84
CA ALA A 92 25.22 -6.03 -11.25
C ALA A 92 25.10 -6.42 -9.78
N LYS A 93 24.25 -5.72 -9.02
CA LYS A 93 24.00 -6.06 -7.61
C LYS A 93 23.37 -7.44 -7.46
N LEU A 94 22.39 -7.76 -8.32
CA LEU A 94 21.75 -9.09 -8.35
C LEU A 94 22.72 -10.20 -8.79
N MET A 95 23.70 -9.88 -9.63
CA MET A 95 24.80 -10.79 -10.00
C MET A 95 25.89 -10.91 -8.92
N GLY A 96 25.75 -10.19 -7.79
CA GLY A 96 26.64 -10.30 -6.64
C GLY A 96 27.92 -9.47 -6.71
N PHE A 97 28.04 -8.54 -7.66
CA PHE A 97 29.17 -7.60 -7.72
C PHE A 97 29.14 -6.62 -6.55
N THR A 98 30.33 -6.13 -6.16
CA THR A 98 30.46 -4.86 -5.44
C THR A 98 30.27 -3.74 -6.45
N VAL A 99 29.29 -2.86 -6.25
CA VAL A 99 28.88 -1.88 -7.26
C VAL A 99 29.37 -0.49 -6.89
N TYR A 100 30.33 0.00 -7.65
CA TYR A 100 30.79 1.38 -7.61
C TYR A 100 30.12 2.18 -8.73
N THR A 101 29.67 3.40 -8.43
CA THR A 101 29.08 4.25 -9.46
C THR A 101 29.37 5.72 -9.25
N THR A 102 29.25 6.52 -10.31
CA THR A 102 29.41 7.97 -10.25
C THR A 102 28.11 8.69 -10.60
N ALA A 103 27.79 9.77 -9.89
CA ALA A 103 26.65 10.64 -10.17
C ALA A 103 26.79 11.98 -9.45
N SER A 104 26.01 13.00 -9.83
CA SER A 104 25.89 14.21 -9.00
C SER A 104 25.36 13.86 -7.61
N THR A 105 25.86 14.55 -6.57
CA THR A 105 25.51 14.36 -5.15
C THR A 105 24.02 14.19 -4.87
N LYS A 106 23.16 14.99 -5.52
CA LYS A 106 21.70 14.91 -5.39
C LYS A 106 21.08 13.53 -5.70
N ASN A 107 21.78 12.67 -6.45
CA ASN A 107 21.31 11.33 -6.81
C ASN A 107 21.92 10.20 -5.95
N HIS A 108 22.85 10.52 -5.04
CA HIS A 108 23.62 9.51 -4.30
C HIS A 108 22.74 8.60 -3.44
N GLU A 109 21.81 9.17 -2.68
CA GLU A 109 20.89 8.39 -1.86
C GLU A 109 20.02 7.46 -2.70
N CYS A 110 19.53 7.94 -3.85
CA CYS A 110 18.74 7.13 -4.77
C CYS A 110 19.55 5.94 -5.29
N LEU A 111 20.81 6.15 -5.70
CA LEU A 111 21.67 5.08 -6.22
C LEU A 111 22.07 4.06 -5.16
N LYS A 112 22.28 4.49 -3.90
CA LYS A 112 22.48 3.57 -2.77
C LYS A 112 21.26 2.68 -2.55
N LYS A 113 20.04 3.25 -2.61
CA LYS A 113 18.79 2.47 -2.53
C LYS A 113 18.62 1.48 -3.68
N LEU A 114 19.15 1.80 -4.87
CA LEU A 114 19.14 0.89 -6.03
C LEU A 114 20.22 -0.20 -5.95
N GLY A 115 21.15 -0.14 -4.98
CA GLY A 115 22.15 -1.19 -4.76
C GLY A 115 23.60 -0.79 -5.01
N ALA A 116 23.92 0.50 -5.17
CA ALA A 116 25.31 0.96 -5.15
C ALA A 116 25.93 0.75 -3.75
N ASP A 117 27.11 0.14 -3.71
CA ASP A 117 27.90 0.02 -2.49
C ASP A 117 28.62 1.35 -2.18
N VAL A 118 29.16 2.00 -3.22
CA VAL A 118 29.77 3.35 -3.11
C VAL A 118 29.36 4.22 -4.30
N VAL A 119 29.02 5.47 -4.01
CA VAL A 119 28.67 6.49 -5.01
C VAL A 119 29.64 7.65 -4.90
N PHE A 120 30.26 8.02 -6.02
CA PHE A 120 31.21 9.13 -6.10
C PHE A 120 30.61 10.31 -6.85
N ASP A 121 30.96 11.54 -6.46
CA ASP A 121 30.62 12.71 -7.25
C ASP A 121 31.53 12.80 -8.47
N TYR A 122 30.97 12.61 -9.67
CA TYR A 122 31.76 12.72 -10.91
C TYR A 122 32.34 14.12 -11.14
N LYS A 123 31.84 15.14 -10.43
CA LYS A 123 32.33 16.52 -10.54
C LYS A 123 33.56 16.80 -9.68
N ALA A 124 33.89 15.91 -8.75
CA ALA A 124 35.07 16.07 -7.92
C ALA A 124 36.33 15.92 -8.78
N SER A 125 37.28 16.84 -8.64
CA SER A 125 38.53 16.85 -9.43
C SER A 125 39.41 15.63 -9.15
N ASP A 126 39.24 15.00 -7.99
CA ASP A 126 39.98 13.84 -7.49
C ASP A 126 39.16 12.54 -7.53
N VAL A 127 38.01 12.52 -8.23
CA VAL A 127 37.09 11.37 -8.27
C VAL A 127 37.78 10.06 -8.69
N VAL A 128 38.73 10.12 -9.64
CA VAL A 128 39.47 8.95 -10.11
C VAL A 128 40.31 8.36 -8.98
N SER A 129 41.07 9.21 -8.27
CA SER A 129 41.88 8.79 -7.11
C SER A 129 41.01 8.21 -6.00
N GLN A 130 39.88 8.85 -5.68
CA GLN A 130 38.94 8.35 -4.68
C GLN A 130 38.44 6.92 -5.00
N ILE A 131 38.13 6.65 -6.27
CA ILE A 131 37.68 5.32 -6.71
C ILE A 131 38.82 4.31 -6.56
N ILE A 132 40.03 4.64 -7.03
CA ILE A 132 41.21 3.76 -6.96
C ILE A 132 41.51 3.38 -5.50
N ASP A 133 41.53 4.36 -4.61
CA ASP A 133 41.82 4.15 -3.19
C ASP A 133 40.75 3.29 -2.53
N THR A 134 39.48 3.49 -2.89
CA THR A 134 38.36 2.66 -2.40
C THR A 134 38.47 1.22 -2.88
N VAL A 135 38.77 0.99 -4.17
CA VAL A 135 38.96 -0.35 -4.75
C VAL A 135 40.09 -1.10 -4.01
N LYS A 136 41.22 -0.43 -3.77
CA LYS A 136 42.35 -0.99 -3.04
C LYS A 136 41.99 -1.30 -1.59
N LYS A 137 41.34 -0.36 -0.91
CA LYS A 137 40.89 -0.51 0.48
C LYS A 137 39.94 -1.68 0.66
N ASP A 138 38.99 -1.86 -0.27
CA ASP A 138 37.99 -2.92 -0.19
C ASP A 138 38.54 -4.30 -0.60
N GLY A 139 39.74 -4.34 -1.20
CA GLY A 139 40.42 -5.56 -1.64
C GLY A 139 39.65 -6.30 -2.73
N VAL A 140 39.02 -5.55 -3.64
CA VAL A 140 38.17 -6.10 -4.72
C VAL A 140 38.88 -6.07 -6.06
N THR A 141 38.52 -6.99 -6.95
CA THR A 141 39.02 -7.02 -8.33
C THR A 141 38.09 -6.20 -9.23
N LEU A 142 38.56 -5.08 -9.77
CA LEU A 142 37.80 -4.22 -10.69
C LEU A 142 38.30 -4.37 -12.13
N ARG A 143 37.56 -5.17 -12.93
CA ARG A 143 37.85 -5.43 -14.36
C ARG A 143 36.64 -5.26 -15.28
N THR A 144 35.47 -5.00 -14.70
CA THR A 144 34.22 -4.79 -15.45
C THR A 144 33.78 -3.35 -15.26
N ALA A 145 33.45 -2.67 -16.35
CA ALA A 145 33.01 -1.28 -16.26
C ALA A 145 31.98 -0.91 -17.32
N ILE A 146 31.29 0.21 -17.08
CA ILE A 146 30.31 0.79 -17.99
C ILE A 146 30.66 2.25 -18.23
N CYS A 147 30.76 2.58 -19.52
CA CYS A 147 31.16 3.85 -20.12
C CYS A 147 32.67 4.15 -20.09
N VAL A 148 33.17 4.76 -21.18
CA VAL A 148 34.59 5.06 -21.41
C VAL A 148 35.30 5.85 -20.30
N PRO A 149 34.69 6.81 -19.57
CA PRO A 149 35.39 7.53 -18.50
C PRO A 149 35.96 6.62 -17.40
N THR A 150 35.55 5.36 -17.30
CA THR A 150 36.12 4.39 -16.35
C THR A 150 37.53 3.94 -16.70
N LEU A 151 38.02 4.19 -17.92
CA LEU A 151 39.35 3.74 -18.36
C LEU A 151 40.49 4.31 -17.51
N ASP A 152 40.36 5.54 -17.01
CA ASP A 152 41.37 6.16 -16.14
C ASP A 152 41.50 5.45 -14.78
N VAL A 153 40.40 4.91 -14.27
CA VAL A 153 40.40 4.05 -13.08
C VAL A 153 40.99 2.68 -13.43
N LEU A 154 40.50 2.05 -14.51
CA LEU A 154 40.91 0.69 -14.89
C LEU A 154 42.40 0.55 -15.16
N ARG A 155 43.04 1.59 -15.71
CA ARG A 155 44.50 1.65 -15.90
C ARG A 155 45.29 1.32 -14.63
N HIS A 156 44.71 1.59 -13.46
CA HIS A 156 45.33 1.39 -12.16
C HIS A 156 44.77 0.20 -11.36
N THR A 157 43.66 -0.41 -11.82
CA THR A 157 42.94 -1.44 -11.04
C THR A 157 42.77 -2.78 -11.75
N MET A 158 42.92 -2.86 -13.07
CA MET A 158 42.60 -4.08 -13.82
C MET A 158 43.62 -5.22 -13.64
N GLY A 159 44.87 -4.88 -13.31
CA GLY A 159 45.98 -5.86 -13.25
C GLY A 159 46.29 -6.47 -14.61
N ASP A 160 46.78 -7.71 -14.63
CA ASP A 160 47.30 -8.35 -15.86
C ASP A 160 46.22 -8.99 -16.76
N ALA A 161 44.96 -8.99 -16.34
CA ALA A 161 43.88 -9.63 -17.10
C ALA A 161 43.06 -8.61 -17.89
N VAL A 162 42.47 -9.07 -19.00
CA VAL A 162 41.68 -8.22 -19.90
C VAL A 162 40.46 -7.63 -19.19
N ALA A 163 40.36 -6.29 -19.17
CA ALA A 163 39.18 -5.58 -18.68
C ALA A 163 38.07 -5.55 -19.74
N LYS A 164 36.80 -5.58 -19.31
CA LYS A 164 35.63 -5.50 -20.20
C LYS A 164 34.84 -4.24 -19.92
N VAL A 165 34.68 -3.40 -20.93
CA VAL A 165 33.96 -2.12 -20.83
C VAL A 165 32.80 -2.08 -21.81
N ALA A 166 31.58 -2.05 -21.27
CA ALA A 166 30.38 -1.81 -22.07
C ALA A 166 30.18 -0.30 -22.26
N HIS A 167 29.83 0.14 -23.46
CA HIS A 167 29.51 1.54 -23.75
C HIS A 167 28.11 1.65 -24.36
N ALA A 168 27.34 2.64 -23.91
CA ALA A 168 25.93 2.82 -24.27
C ALA A 168 25.65 3.99 -25.22
N PRO A 169 26.55 4.98 -25.37
CA PRO A 169 26.65 5.78 -26.59
C PRO A 169 27.44 5.04 -27.68
N PRO A 170 27.20 5.35 -28.98
CA PRO A 170 28.09 4.90 -30.05
C PRO A 170 29.53 5.40 -29.83
N LEU A 171 30.52 4.52 -30.02
CA LEU A 171 31.93 4.90 -30.01
C LEU A 171 32.25 5.65 -31.30
N LEU A 172 32.59 6.94 -31.19
CA LEU A 172 32.99 7.76 -32.32
C LEU A 172 34.46 7.50 -32.71
N PRO A 173 34.87 7.81 -33.96
CA PRO A 173 36.27 7.77 -34.35
C PRO A 173 37.14 8.58 -33.38
N GLY A 174 38.25 7.98 -32.90
CA GLY A 174 39.13 8.60 -31.91
C GLY A 174 38.67 8.45 -30.45
N ALA A 175 37.66 7.61 -30.17
CA ALA A 175 37.27 7.30 -28.80
C ALA A 175 38.46 6.75 -27.98
N PRO A 176 38.60 7.15 -26.71
CA PRO A 176 39.67 6.66 -25.84
C PRO A 176 39.71 5.14 -25.74
N THR A 177 40.93 4.59 -25.77
CA THR A 177 41.21 3.16 -25.59
C THR A 177 42.20 2.96 -24.45
N LEU A 178 42.28 1.73 -23.96
CA LEU A 178 43.25 1.32 -22.96
C LEU A 178 43.80 -0.06 -23.37
N GLU A 179 45.11 -0.20 -23.44
CA GLU A 179 45.75 -1.49 -23.68
C GLU A 179 45.33 -2.49 -22.60
N GLY A 180 44.95 -3.70 -23.01
CA GLY A 180 44.39 -4.70 -22.09
C GLY A 180 42.91 -4.49 -21.74
N ALA A 181 42.20 -3.52 -22.32
CA ALA A 181 40.75 -3.36 -22.17
C ALA A 181 39.99 -3.57 -23.49
N GLU A 182 38.97 -4.43 -23.46
CA GLU A 182 37.99 -4.55 -24.54
C GLU A 182 36.83 -3.57 -24.30
N VAL A 183 36.73 -2.53 -25.14
CA VAL A 183 35.61 -1.57 -25.11
C VAL A 183 34.63 -1.89 -26.24
N LYS A 184 33.36 -2.14 -25.92
CA LYS A 184 32.32 -2.46 -26.91
C LYS A 184 31.10 -1.58 -26.74
N PHE A 185 30.65 -0.97 -27.83
CA PHE A 185 29.30 -0.39 -27.90
C PHE A 185 28.28 -1.52 -27.87
N VAL A 186 27.33 -1.45 -26.94
CA VAL A 186 26.34 -2.51 -26.74
C VAL A 186 25.06 -2.17 -27.51
N LEU A 187 24.67 -3.09 -28.37
CA LEU A 187 23.39 -3.08 -29.09
C LEU A 187 22.60 -4.35 -28.74
N PRO A 188 21.26 -4.30 -28.77
CA PRO A 188 20.47 -5.51 -28.78
C PRO A 188 20.78 -6.33 -30.05
N PRO A 189 20.45 -7.64 -30.08
CA PRO A 189 20.56 -8.44 -31.29
C PRO A 189 19.90 -7.73 -32.49
N MET A 190 20.55 -7.77 -33.64
CA MET A 190 20.04 -7.15 -34.86
C MET A 190 19.14 -8.09 -35.66
N ASP A 191 19.33 -9.40 -35.50
CA ASP A 191 18.41 -10.41 -36.02
C ASP A 191 17.04 -10.27 -35.34
N PRO A 192 15.93 -10.18 -36.11
CA PRO A 192 14.60 -9.98 -35.53
C PRO A 192 14.15 -11.08 -34.57
N ALA A 193 14.46 -12.35 -34.86
CA ALA A 193 14.02 -13.48 -34.04
C ALA A 193 14.80 -13.53 -32.73
N GLU A 194 16.13 -13.40 -32.79
CA GLU A 194 16.98 -13.29 -31.61
C GLU A 194 16.61 -12.08 -30.75
N ARG A 195 16.34 -10.93 -31.38
CA ARG A 195 15.92 -9.72 -30.67
C ARG A 195 14.58 -9.93 -29.98
N SER A 196 13.62 -10.54 -30.65
CA SER A 196 12.30 -10.80 -30.08
C SER A 196 12.38 -11.74 -28.88
N ASP A 197 13.14 -12.84 -28.99
CA ASP A 197 13.37 -13.77 -27.89
C ASP A 197 14.11 -13.10 -26.71
N HIS A 198 15.16 -12.33 -27.00
CA HIS A 198 15.89 -11.56 -26.00
C HIS A 198 14.98 -10.58 -25.25
N MET A 199 14.21 -9.77 -26.00
CA MET A 199 13.27 -8.81 -25.42
C MET A 199 12.20 -9.53 -24.60
N TYR A 200 11.68 -10.66 -25.08
CA TYR A 200 10.69 -11.43 -24.32
C TYR A 200 11.26 -11.88 -22.96
N LYS A 201 12.46 -12.47 -22.95
CA LYS A 201 13.14 -12.89 -21.72
C LYS A 201 13.42 -11.71 -20.78
N CYS A 202 13.86 -10.58 -21.33
CA CYS A 202 14.12 -9.38 -20.53
C CYS A 202 12.85 -8.84 -19.88
N PHE A 203 11.79 -8.61 -20.65
CA PHE A 203 10.59 -7.90 -20.17
C PHE A 203 9.57 -8.82 -19.48
N HIS A 204 9.36 -10.04 -19.98
CA HIS A 204 8.32 -10.94 -19.49
C HIS A 204 8.80 -12.00 -18.51
N VAL A 205 10.11 -12.14 -18.31
CA VAL A 205 10.68 -13.05 -17.32
C VAL A 205 11.45 -12.25 -16.29
N TRP A 206 12.67 -11.82 -16.63
CA TRP A 206 13.57 -11.21 -15.66
C TRP A 206 13.01 -9.93 -15.03
N LEU A 207 12.54 -8.98 -15.85
CA LEU A 207 12.04 -7.70 -15.35
C LEU A 207 10.69 -7.88 -14.64
N ARG A 208 9.79 -8.70 -15.19
CA ARG A 208 8.51 -9.01 -14.56
C ARG A 208 8.71 -9.58 -13.16
N ASP A 209 9.53 -10.62 -13.04
CA ASP A 209 9.75 -11.31 -11.77
C ASP A 209 10.55 -10.43 -10.80
N GLY A 210 11.48 -9.62 -11.32
CA GLY A 210 12.25 -8.63 -10.55
C GLY A 210 11.38 -7.53 -9.96
N LEU A 211 10.45 -6.98 -10.76
CA LEU A 211 9.48 -5.98 -10.30
C LEU A 211 8.49 -6.56 -9.29
N ASN A 212 7.95 -7.76 -9.56
CA ASN A 212 6.98 -8.42 -8.68
C ASN A 212 7.57 -8.75 -7.30
N SER A 213 8.84 -9.16 -7.26
CA SER A 213 9.55 -9.47 -6.01
C SER A 213 10.11 -8.24 -5.30
N GLY A 214 10.13 -7.07 -5.95
CA GLY A 214 10.79 -5.87 -5.44
C GLY A 214 12.32 -5.93 -5.47
N THR A 215 12.91 -6.94 -6.13
CA THR A 215 14.37 -7.05 -6.29
C THR A 215 14.91 -6.12 -7.37
N VAL A 216 14.04 -5.63 -8.26
CA VAL A 216 14.31 -4.54 -9.21
C VAL A 216 13.30 -3.42 -8.95
N LEU A 217 13.80 -2.21 -8.74
CA LEU A 217 13.01 -1.00 -8.53
C LEU A 217 12.89 -0.19 -9.84
N PRO A 218 11.69 0.35 -10.16
CA PRO A 218 11.49 1.25 -11.29
C PRO A 218 12.42 2.47 -11.20
N SER A 219 13.26 2.65 -12.21
CA SER A 219 14.24 3.74 -12.23
C SER A 219 14.78 4.01 -13.65
N PRO A 220 15.23 5.24 -13.95
CA PRO A 220 15.08 6.46 -13.16
C PRO A 220 13.62 6.94 -13.14
N ARG A 221 13.32 8.00 -12.38
CA ARG A 221 11.96 8.57 -12.33
C ARG A 221 11.51 9.00 -13.73
N VAL A 222 10.20 8.95 -13.98
CA VAL A 222 9.65 9.43 -15.25
C VAL A 222 9.32 10.92 -15.13
N GLN A 223 9.73 11.70 -16.13
CA GLN A 223 9.25 13.05 -16.37
C GLN A 223 8.44 13.04 -17.66
N ILE A 224 7.15 13.35 -17.57
CA ILE A 224 6.28 13.42 -18.74
C ILE A 224 6.40 14.81 -19.35
N GLU A 225 6.79 14.90 -20.63
CA GLU A 225 6.74 16.16 -21.38
C GLU A 225 5.31 16.39 -21.88
N ALA A 226 4.77 17.56 -21.57
CA ALA A 226 3.40 17.92 -21.93
C ALA A 226 3.24 18.12 -23.45
N GLY A 227 1.99 17.98 -23.93
CA GLY A 227 1.64 18.23 -25.33
C GLY A 227 1.79 17.00 -26.24
N GLY A 228 1.91 15.80 -25.70
CA GLY A 228 1.98 14.56 -26.49
C GLY A 228 3.08 14.62 -27.55
N LEU A 229 2.87 13.98 -28.70
CA LEU A 229 3.85 13.99 -29.80
C LEU A 229 4.19 15.40 -30.30
N GLN A 230 3.30 16.39 -30.14
CA GLN A 230 3.59 17.79 -30.48
C GLN A 230 4.69 18.38 -29.57
N GLY A 231 4.85 17.88 -28.35
CA GLY A 231 5.91 18.23 -27.41
C GLY A 231 7.28 17.61 -27.70
N LEU A 232 7.42 16.76 -28.74
CA LEU A 232 8.63 15.97 -28.97
C LEU A 232 9.89 16.83 -29.17
N ASN A 233 9.81 17.92 -29.94
CA ASN A 233 10.95 18.81 -30.13
C ASN A 233 11.38 19.48 -28.82
N LYS A 234 10.42 19.83 -27.96
CA LYS A 234 10.72 20.36 -26.62
C LYS A 234 11.38 19.30 -25.75
N ALA A 235 10.86 18.07 -25.74
CA ALA A 235 11.45 16.94 -25.04
C ALA A 235 12.91 16.69 -25.48
N LEU A 236 13.18 16.71 -26.79
CA LEU A 236 14.52 16.55 -27.35
C LEU A 236 15.45 17.70 -26.97
N ASN A 237 14.96 18.94 -26.98
CA ASN A 237 15.73 20.10 -26.53
C ASN A 237 16.09 20.01 -25.03
N THR A 238 15.13 19.61 -24.19
CA THR A 238 15.38 19.35 -22.76
C THR A 238 16.39 18.23 -22.56
N LEU A 239 16.27 17.13 -23.32
CA LEU A 239 17.23 16.03 -23.27
C LEU A 239 18.64 16.49 -23.67
N ARG A 240 18.75 17.31 -24.72
CA ARG A 240 20.01 17.89 -25.19
C ARG A 240 20.64 18.85 -24.18
N ALA A 241 19.83 19.63 -23.46
CA ALA A 241 20.29 20.50 -22.37
C ALA A 241 20.81 19.72 -21.15
N GLY A 242 20.46 18.43 -21.06
CA GLY A 242 20.90 17.52 -20.02
C GLY A 242 19.81 17.27 -18.97
N VAL A 243 19.62 16.00 -18.64
CA VAL A 243 18.70 15.54 -17.59
C VAL A 243 19.44 14.75 -16.53
N SER A 244 18.94 14.79 -15.29
CA SER A 244 19.59 14.16 -14.15
C SER A 244 18.58 13.39 -13.32
N GLY A 245 18.76 12.07 -13.20
CA GLY A 245 17.91 11.22 -12.36
C GLY A 245 16.48 11.04 -12.87
N THR A 246 16.21 11.39 -14.14
CA THR A 246 14.88 11.29 -14.75
C THR A 246 14.96 10.85 -16.20
N LYS A 247 13.92 10.19 -16.68
CA LYS A 247 13.68 9.84 -18.08
C LYS A 247 12.53 10.67 -18.62
N ILE A 248 12.82 11.48 -19.65
CA ILE A 248 11.78 12.19 -20.38
C ILE A 248 10.97 11.17 -21.20
N VAL A 249 9.65 11.22 -21.04
CA VAL A 249 8.67 10.42 -21.78
C VAL A 249 7.67 11.36 -22.43
N VAL A 250 7.36 11.10 -23.70
CA VAL A 250 6.35 11.82 -24.48
C VAL A 250 5.16 10.89 -24.70
N GLN A 251 3.94 11.41 -24.54
CA GLN A 251 2.73 10.61 -24.75
C GLN A 251 2.40 10.46 -26.23
N CYS A 252 2.12 9.24 -26.68
CA CYS A 252 1.82 8.95 -28.08
C CYS A 252 0.32 9.00 -28.44
N PHE A 253 -0.59 9.21 -27.48
CA PHE A 253 -2.03 9.11 -27.71
C PHE A 253 -2.76 10.46 -27.53
N LEU A 254 -3.49 10.88 -28.57
CA LEU A 254 -4.49 11.95 -28.50
C LEU A 254 -5.79 11.32 -28.00
N GLY A 255 -6.19 11.64 -26.78
CA GLY A 255 -7.53 11.31 -26.30
C GLY A 255 -8.58 12.13 -27.05
N LYS A 256 -9.00 11.70 -28.25
CA LYS A 256 -10.29 12.00 -28.89
C LYS A 256 -10.61 10.90 -29.92
N GLY A 257 -11.54 10.01 -29.60
CA GLY A 257 -12.11 9.05 -30.56
C GLY A 257 -12.57 7.76 -29.88
N GLN A 258 -13.85 7.44 -30.02
CA GLN A 258 -14.51 6.24 -29.52
C GLN A 258 -13.84 4.98 -30.09
N ASP A 259 -13.23 4.15 -29.23
CA ASP A 259 -13.11 2.71 -29.46
C ASP A 259 -12.84 2.01 -28.12
N SER A 260 -13.87 1.32 -27.62
CA SER A 260 -13.98 0.72 -26.28
C SER A 260 -13.10 -0.51 -26.06
N GLN A 261 -12.16 -0.83 -26.97
CA GLN A 261 -11.26 -1.99 -26.83
C GLN A 261 -9.81 -1.63 -26.47
N ASN A 262 -9.40 -0.36 -26.58
CA ASN A 262 -8.01 0.05 -26.26
C ASN A 262 -7.83 0.85 -24.96
N GLN A 263 -8.92 1.14 -24.23
CA GLN A 263 -8.89 1.75 -22.90
C GLN A 263 -8.14 0.90 -21.86
N HIS A 264 -8.00 -0.41 -22.07
CA HIS A 264 -7.28 -1.29 -21.16
C HIS A 264 -5.75 -1.08 -21.17
N SER A 265 -5.16 -0.49 -22.21
CA SER A 265 -3.71 -0.33 -22.29
C SER A 265 -3.18 0.96 -21.64
N SER A 266 -3.93 2.06 -21.71
CA SER A 266 -3.56 3.35 -21.09
C SER A 266 -3.68 3.29 -19.56
N ASP A 267 -4.71 2.62 -19.05
CA ASP A 267 -4.90 2.41 -17.61
C ASP A 267 -3.86 1.43 -17.04
N PHE A 268 -3.37 0.49 -17.84
CA PHE A 268 -2.36 -0.48 -17.43
C PHE A 268 -1.01 0.17 -17.11
N TYR A 269 -0.53 1.12 -17.93
CA TYR A 269 0.73 1.83 -17.69
C TYR A 269 0.64 2.86 -16.55
N LEU A 270 -0.52 3.48 -16.35
CA LEU A 270 -0.77 4.38 -15.21
C LEU A 270 -0.84 3.61 -13.87
N LYS A 271 -1.44 2.41 -13.87
CA LYS A 271 -1.52 1.56 -12.67
C LYS A 271 -0.18 0.94 -12.27
N THR A 272 0.66 0.53 -13.22
CA THR A 272 1.95 -0.12 -12.91
C THR A 272 3.06 0.84 -12.50
N ALA A 273 3.04 2.11 -12.94
CA ALA A 273 4.00 3.12 -12.48
C ALA A 273 3.72 3.64 -11.05
N GLN A 274 2.52 3.39 -10.51
CA GLN A 274 2.11 3.73 -9.14
C GLN A 274 2.20 2.56 -8.15
N ASN A 275 2.77 1.41 -8.53
CA ASN A 275 2.84 0.19 -7.70
C ASN A 275 3.88 0.26 -6.55
N MET A 276 3.87 1.35 -5.80
CA MET A 276 4.00 1.25 -4.35
C MET A 276 2.57 1.39 -3.81
N SER A 277 1.98 0.27 -3.40
CA SER A 277 0.69 0.24 -2.71
C SER A 277 0.62 1.38 -1.67
N LYS A 278 -0.34 2.30 -1.85
CA LYS A 278 -0.48 3.49 -1.02
C LYS A 278 -0.80 3.06 0.41
N ILE A 279 -0.14 3.63 1.41
CA ILE A 279 -0.49 3.31 2.80
C ILE A 279 -1.79 4.03 3.14
N PHE A 280 -2.83 3.25 3.51
CA PHE A 280 -4.11 3.73 3.98
C PHE A 280 -4.21 3.52 5.49
N ALA A 281 -4.13 4.61 6.26
CA ALA A 281 -4.26 4.56 7.71
C ALA A 281 -5.74 4.54 8.12
N VAL A 282 -6.10 3.63 9.02
CA VAL A 282 -7.47 3.48 9.52
C VAL A 282 -7.48 3.64 11.04
N PHE A 283 -8.14 4.71 11.51
CA PHE A 283 -8.47 4.89 12.92
C PHE A 283 -9.75 4.10 13.30
N GLY A 284 -9.88 3.75 14.58
CA GLY A 284 -11.08 3.06 15.07
C GLY A 284 -11.24 1.62 14.55
N ALA A 285 -10.14 0.98 14.14
CA ALA A 285 -10.11 -0.35 13.53
C ALA A 285 -10.76 -1.47 14.35
N THR A 286 -10.79 -1.34 15.68
CA THR A 286 -11.40 -2.32 16.59
C THR A 286 -12.88 -2.06 16.85
N GLY A 287 -13.40 -0.93 16.36
CA GLY A 287 -14.81 -0.54 16.39
C GLY A 287 -15.51 -0.79 15.04
N GLN A 288 -16.82 -0.55 15.01
CA GLN A 288 -17.72 -0.96 13.92
C GLN A 288 -17.32 -0.38 12.55
N GLN A 289 -17.09 0.93 12.49
CA GLN A 289 -16.74 1.63 11.24
C GLN A 289 -15.38 1.18 10.71
N GLY A 290 -14.34 1.24 11.54
CA GLY A 290 -12.98 0.90 11.12
C GLY A 290 -12.86 -0.55 10.68
N SER A 291 -13.49 -1.49 11.39
CA SER A 291 -13.49 -2.90 10.98
C SER A 291 -14.20 -3.12 9.65
N SER A 292 -15.30 -2.41 9.41
CA SER A 292 -16.03 -2.45 8.13
C SER A 292 -15.15 -1.97 6.96
N VAL A 293 -14.48 -0.82 7.14
CA VAL A 293 -13.56 -0.25 6.15
C VAL A 293 -12.40 -1.21 5.84
N ILE A 294 -11.77 -1.77 6.87
CA ILE A 294 -10.67 -2.72 6.70
C ILE A 294 -11.14 -3.95 5.94
N ASN A 295 -12.25 -4.55 6.39
CA ASN A 295 -12.78 -5.75 5.77
C ASN A 295 -13.15 -5.51 4.31
N PHE A 296 -13.79 -4.39 3.99
CA PHE A 296 -14.16 -4.05 2.63
C PHE A 296 -12.93 -3.87 1.73
N VAL A 297 -11.95 -3.07 2.16
CA VAL A 297 -10.74 -2.80 1.36
C VAL A 297 -9.92 -4.06 1.11
N LEU A 298 -9.83 -4.97 2.09
CA LEU A 298 -9.09 -6.24 1.93
C LEU A 298 -9.75 -7.19 0.92
N HIS A 299 -11.08 -7.16 0.79
CA HIS A 299 -11.82 -8.06 -0.08
C HIS A 299 -12.21 -7.44 -1.43
N ASP A 300 -12.09 -6.12 -1.58
CA ASP A 300 -12.29 -5.47 -2.88
C ASP A 300 -11.07 -5.72 -3.79
N PRO A 301 -11.28 -6.25 -5.01
CA PRO A 301 -10.17 -6.66 -5.90
C PRO A 301 -9.34 -5.49 -6.43
N GLU A 302 -9.90 -4.28 -6.45
CA GLU A 302 -9.20 -3.06 -6.87
C GLU A 302 -8.49 -2.40 -5.69
N LEU A 303 -9.21 -2.21 -4.58
CA LEU A 303 -8.68 -1.47 -3.44
C LEU A 303 -7.59 -2.23 -2.69
N SER A 304 -7.67 -3.57 -2.62
CA SER A 304 -6.65 -4.43 -2.00
C SER A 304 -5.29 -4.37 -2.72
N GLN A 305 -5.29 -4.08 -4.02
CA GLN A 305 -4.06 -3.88 -4.80
C GLN A 305 -3.55 -2.43 -4.68
N LYS A 306 -4.48 -1.47 -4.57
CA LYS A 306 -4.19 -0.03 -4.49
C LYS A 306 -3.64 0.39 -3.13
N TYR A 307 -4.12 -0.22 -2.05
CA TYR A 307 -3.82 0.20 -0.68
C TYR A 307 -3.24 -0.92 0.19
N LYS A 308 -2.17 -0.59 0.93
CA LYS A 308 -1.75 -1.34 2.12
C LYS A 308 -2.38 -0.69 3.35
N ILE A 309 -3.10 -1.47 4.13
CA ILE A 309 -3.78 -0.96 5.32
C ILE A 309 -2.81 -0.88 6.49
N ARG A 310 -2.81 0.26 7.16
CA ARG A 310 -2.20 0.48 8.46
C ARG A 310 -3.26 0.83 9.50
N VAL A 311 -3.43 -0.02 10.48
CA VAL A 311 -4.34 0.19 11.61
C VAL A 311 -3.65 1.01 12.68
N ILE A 312 -4.33 2.06 13.16
CA ILE A 312 -3.87 2.88 14.28
C ILE A 312 -4.71 2.55 15.52
N THR A 313 -4.06 2.04 16.57
CA THR A 313 -4.72 1.66 17.84
C THR A 313 -3.92 2.08 19.06
N ARG A 314 -4.60 2.38 20.16
CA ARG A 314 -3.93 2.70 21.45
C ARG A 314 -3.22 1.49 22.04
N ASP A 315 -3.80 0.31 21.83
CA ASP A 315 -3.30 -0.96 22.36
C ASP A 315 -3.16 -2.01 21.24
N VAL A 316 -1.91 -2.26 20.86
CA VAL A 316 -1.51 -3.24 19.84
C VAL A 316 -1.53 -4.68 20.35
N ASN A 317 -1.76 -4.88 21.64
CA ASN A 317 -1.80 -6.18 22.31
C ASN A 317 -3.22 -6.64 22.65
N SER A 318 -4.23 -5.81 22.43
CA SER A 318 -5.63 -6.23 22.51
C SER A 318 -5.92 -7.40 21.55
N GLU A 319 -6.84 -8.29 21.93
CA GLU A 319 -7.16 -9.49 21.13
C GLU A 319 -7.58 -9.13 19.69
N LYS A 320 -8.38 -8.07 19.53
CA LYS A 320 -8.76 -7.55 18.20
C LYS A 320 -7.56 -7.05 17.39
N ALA A 321 -6.60 -6.38 18.03
CA ALA A 321 -5.38 -5.92 17.34
C ALA A 321 -4.49 -7.09 16.93
N LYS A 322 -4.36 -8.13 17.76
CA LYS A 322 -3.63 -9.36 17.42
C LYS A 322 -4.22 -10.06 16.20
N GLN A 323 -5.54 -10.21 16.13
CA GLN A 323 -6.23 -10.80 14.98
C GLN A 323 -6.00 -10.01 13.67
N LEU A 324 -5.81 -8.69 13.77
CA LEU A 324 -5.55 -7.83 12.61
C LEU A 324 -4.09 -7.91 12.14
N LYS A 325 -3.12 -8.18 13.02
CA LYS A 325 -1.68 -8.23 12.68
C LYS A 325 -1.33 -9.26 11.60
N GLU A 326 -2.14 -10.31 11.45
CA GLU A 326 -1.95 -11.33 10.42
C GLU A 326 -2.30 -10.84 9.01
N LYS A 327 -3.11 -9.77 8.91
CA LYS A 327 -3.70 -9.29 7.65
C LYS A 327 -3.24 -7.90 7.25
N VAL A 328 -2.92 -7.05 8.23
CA VAL A 328 -2.61 -5.62 8.04
C VAL A 328 -1.50 -5.17 8.97
N GLU A 329 -0.86 -4.06 8.65
CA GLU A 329 0.09 -3.42 9.56
C GLU A 329 -0.67 -2.82 10.74
N VAL A 330 -0.22 -3.07 11.97
CA VAL A 330 -0.85 -2.52 13.18
C VAL A 330 0.19 -1.69 13.93
N VAL A 331 -0.11 -0.39 14.10
CA VAL A 331 0.80 0.57 14.72
C VAL A 331 0.12 1.21 15.93
N GLN A 332 0.92 1.45 16.96
CA GLN A 332 0.44 2.13 18.16
C GLN A 332 0.25 3.63 17.88
N GLY A 333 -0.91 4.17 18.22
CA GLY A 333 -1.21 5.59 18.14
C GLY A 333 -2.35 5.97 19.07
N ASP A 334 -2.18 7.06 19.79
CA ASP A 334 -3.15 7.64 20.70
C ASP A 334 -3.43 9.09 20.27
N VAL A 335 -4.69 9.38 19.97
CA VAL A 335 -5.14 10.68 19.48
C VAL A 335 -4.91 11.80 20.50
N LEU A 336 -4.81 11.44 21.78
CA LEU A 336 -4.50 12.38 22.86
C LEU A 336 -2.99 12.62 23.00
N LYS A 337 -2.14 11.86 22.29
CA LYS A 337 -0.68 11.95 22.34
C LYS A 337 -0.13 12.19 20.94
N ARG A 338 -0.05 13.46 20.55
CA ARG A 338 0.41 13.90 19.21
C ARG A 338 1.66 13.15 18.70
N ALA A 339 2.71 13.06 19.52
CA ALA A 339 3.97 12.39 19.14
C ALA A 339 3.78 10.92 18.73
N SER A 340 2.78 10.22 19.29
CA SER A 340 2.47 8.85 18.87
C SER A 340 1.87 8.80 17.46
N LEU A 341 1.03 9.79 17.10
CA LEU A 341 0.46 9.88 15.77
C LEU A 341 1.51 10.25 14.72
N GLU A 342 2.49 11.06 15.08
CA GLU A 342 3.55 11.46 14.17
C GLU A 342 4.33 10.26 13.63
N THR A 343 4.66 9.32 14.50
CA THR A 343 5.27 8.05 14.12
C THR A 343 4.26 7.21 13.32
N ALA A 344 3.03 7.10 13.80
CA ALA A 344 2.03 6.20 13.23
C ALA A 344 1.61 6.60 11.80
N LEU A 345 1.58 7.90 11.50
CA LEU A 345 1.18 8.45 10.21
C LEU A 345 2.34 8.69 9.23
N THR A 346 3.57 8.29 9.57
CA THR A 346 4.72 8.42 8.67
C THR A 346 4.55 7.57 7.40
N GLY A 347 4.62 8.21 6.23
CA GLY A 347 4.49 7.55 4.92
C GLY A 347 3.06 7.17 4.53
N VAL A 348 2.06 7.61 5.32
CA VAL A 348 0.64 7.40 5.01
C VAL A 348 0.23 8.30 3.85
N HIS A 349 -0.47 7.73 2.87
CA HIS A 349 -1.04 8.49 1.74
C HIS A 349 -2.48 8.93 2.03
N THR A 350 -3.34 7.99 2.46
CA THR A 350 -4.75 8.28 2.76
C THR A 350 -5.05 7.97 4.23
N VAL A 351 -5.86 8.80 4.89
CA VAL A 351 -6.31 8.56 6.27
C VAL A 351 -7.83 8.42 6.30
N PHE A 352 -8.34 7.34 6.88
CA PHE A 352 -9.71 7.29 7.40
C PHE A 352 -9.68 7.67 8.88
N ALA A 353 -10.16 8.88 9.17
CA ALA A 353 -10.18 9.46 10.50
C ALA A 353 -11.59 9.37 11.08
N MET A 354 -11.68 8.95 12.34
CA MET A 354 -12.92 8.93 13.10
C MET A 354 -12.62 9.27 14.56
N THR A 355 -13.58 9.90 15.22
CA THR A 355 -13.50 10.28 16.63
C THR A 355 -14.58 9.58 17.45
N THR A 356 -14.26 9.32 18.71
CA THR A 356 -15.21 8.79 19.68
C THR A 356 -15.90 9.97 20.39
N PRO A 357 -17.24 9.94 20.52
CA PRO A 357 -17.96 10.99 21.22
C PRO A 357 -17.61 11.03 22.70
N SER A 358 -17.53 12.24 23.24
CA SER A 358 -17.40 12.51 24.67
C SER A 358 -18.63 13.25 25.17
N PHE A 359 -19.24 12.74 26.24
CA PHE A 359 -20.51 13.25 26.79
C PHE A 359 -20.33 14.04 28.09
N GLY A 360 -19.08 14.35 28.47
CA GLY A 360 -18.77 15.20 29.62
C GLY A 360 -18.97 16.70 29.32
N PRO A 361 -18.77 17.58 30.32
CA PRO A 361 -18.93 19.03 30.18
C PRO A 361 -18.13 19.64 29.02
N ASP A 362 -16.88 19.18 28.82
CA ASP A 362 -16.00 19.63 27.74
C ASP A 362 -16.03 18.68 26.52
N GLY A 363 -17.06 17.84 26.41
CA GLY A 363 -17.13 16.75 25.45
C GLY A 363 -16.96 17.19 23.99
N LEU A 364 -17.55 18.34 23.65
CA LEU A 364 -17.43 18.94 22.31
C LEU A 364 -15.98 19.27 21.97
N GLU A 365 -15.28 19.99 22.85
CA GLU A 365 -13.91 20.41 22.59
C GLU A 365 -12.93 19.24 22.62
N VAL A 366 -13.14 18.26 23.51
CA VAL A 366 -12.31 17.04 23.56
C VAL A 366 -12.41 16.25 22.25
N GLU A 367 -13.61 16.08 21.73
CA GLU A 367 -13.83 15.35 20.49
C GLU A 367 -13.32 16.13 19.27
N TYR A 368 -13.63 17.43 19.19
CA TYR A 368 -13.13 18.33 18.15
C TYR A 368 -11.59 18.30 18.09
N ASN A 369 -10.92 18.44 19.24
CA ASN A 369 -9.46 18.44 19.32
C ASN A 369 -8.85 17.10 18.91
N SER A 370 -9.54 15.99 19.12
CA SER A 370 -9.11 14.68 18.62
C SER A 370 -9.12 14.64 17.10
N GLY A 371 -10.21 15.11 16.46
CA GLY A 371 -10.31 15.20 14.99
C GLY A 371 -9.27 16.15 14.40
N LYS A 372 -9.12 17.33 15.01
CA LYS A 372 -8.10 18.33 14.66
C LYS A 372 -6.69 17.75 14.71
N THR A 373 -6.35 17.05 15.80
CA THR A 373 -5.00 16.49 16.00
C THR A 373 -4.67 15.43 14.96
N ILE A 374 -5.63 14.56 14.60
CA ILE A 374 -5.43 13.57 13.53
C ILE A 374 -5.16 14.29 12.20
N ALA A 375 -5.97 15.30 11.86
CA ALA A 375 -5.85 16.02 10.59
C ALA A 375 -4.53 16.79 10.49
N ASP A 376 -4.14 17.52 11.53
CA ASP A 376 -2.88 18.27 11.57
C ASP A 376 -1.68 17.36 11.34
N VAL A 377 -1.61 16.25 12.07
CA VAL A 377 -0.48 15.31 11.97
C VAL A 377 -0.47 14.61 10.61
N ALA A 378 -1.65 14.28 10.05
CA ALA A 378 -1.73 13.70 8.71
C ALA A 378 -1.14 14.64 7.65
N VAL A 379 -1.52 15.93 7.68
CA VAL A 379 -0.98 16.95 6.77
C VAL A 379 0.53 17.11 6.96
N GLU A 380 1.00 17.23 8.20
CA GLU A 380 2.43 17.40 8.51
C GLU A 380 3.29 16.20 8.08
N LYS A 381 2.74 14.99 8.10
CA LYS A 381 3.43 13.77 7.64
C LYS A 381 3.26 13.49 6.14
N GLY A 382 2.61 14.40 5.42
CA GLY A 382 2.51 14.36 3.96
C GLY A 382 1.43 13.42 3.43
N ALA A 383 0.37 13.17 4.21
CA ALA A 383 -0.82 12.53 3.65
C ALA A 383 -1.41 13.39 2.52
N GLU A 384 -1.96 12.73 1.51
CA GLU A 384 -2.52 13.39 0.32
C GLU A 384 -4.05 13.46 0.38
N TYR A 385 -4.69 12.63 1.21
CA TYR A 385 -6.15 12.55 1.28
C TYR A 385 -6.66 12.18 2.68
N ILE A 386 -7.71 12.86 3.16
CA ILE A 386 -8.42 12.53 4.40
C ILE A 386 -9.88 12.16 4.10
N ILE A 387 -10.32 11.02 4.61
CA ILE A 387 -11.74 10.66 4.70
C ILE A 387 -12.13 10.78 6.17
N PHE A 388 -13.03 11.70 6.50
CA PHE A 388 -13.42 11.94 7.90
C PHE A 388 -14.86 11.49 8.18
N SER A 389 -15.02 10.73 9.27
CA SER A 389 -16.32 10.31 9.80
C SER A 389 -16.95 11.44 10.62
N THR A 390 -17.93 12.12 10.01
CA THR A 390 -18.54 13.35 10.49
C THR A 390 -20.00 13.14 10.93
N LEU A 391 -20.64 14.19 11.43
CA LEU A 391 -22.08 14.31 11.62
C LEU A 391 -22.52 15.76 11.32
N PRO A 392 -23.81 16.01 11.02
CA PRO A 392 -24.32 17.34 10.66
C PRO A 392 -24.22 18.36 11.80
N PRO A 393 -24.03 19.67 11.53
CA PRO A 393 -24.01 20.72 12.56
C PRO A 393 -25.42 21.02 13.07
N ALA A 394 -25.92 20.19 13.99
CA ALA A 394 -27.28 20.28 14.52
C ALA A 394 -27.63 21.66 15.08
N LYS A 395 -26.68 22.34 15.76
CA LYS A 395 -26.89 23.70 16.26
C LYS A 395 -27.08 24.72 15.15
N GLU A 396 -26.34 24.60 14.06
CA GLU A 396 -26.43 25.51 12.92
C GLU A 396 -27.73 25.28 12.14
N ILE A 397 -28.00 24.02 11.78
CA ILE A 397 -29.20 23.63 11.02
C ILE A 397 -30.48 24.05 11.75
N SER A 398 -30.50 23.91 13.08
CA SER A 398 -31.66 24.26 13.91
C SER A 398 -31.77 25.75 14.26
N GLY A 399 -30.91 26.61 13.72
CA GLY A 399 -30.90 28.05 14.05
C GLY A 399 -30.62 28.33 15.53
N GLY A 400 -29.88 27.44 16.21
CA GLY A 400 -29.57 27.52 17.63
C GLY A 400 -30.63 26.94 18.57
N LYS A 401 -31.69 26.32 18.06
CA LYS A 401 -32.73 25.68 18.90
C LYS A 401 -32.17 24.51 19.71
N TYR A 402 -31.39 23.64 19.07
CA TYR A 402 -30.73 22.51 19.73
C TYR A 402 -29.26 22.82 19.97
N THR A 403 -28.85 22.87 21.24
CA THR A 403 -27.49 23.29 21.64
C THR A 403 -26.73 22.21 22.39
N LYS A 404 -27.40 21.11 22.73
CA LYS A 404 -26.85 20.00 23.52
C LYS A 404 -26.51 18.78 22.68
N VAL A 405 -26.73 18.82 21.36
CA VAL A 405 -26.31 17.77 20.41
C VAL A 405 -24.81 17.87 20.11
N THR A 406 -24.01 17.97 21.16
CA THR A 406 -22.59 18.34 21.12
C THR A 406 -21.71 17.35 20.35
N HIS A 407 -22.07 16.07 20.33
CA HIS A 407 -21.37 15.02 19.59
C HIS A 407 -21.59 15.08 18.07
N PHE A 408 -22.69 15.72 17.62
CA PHE A 408 -22.87 16.07 16.20
C PHE A 408 -22.02 17.30 15.87
N ASP A 409 -22.19 18.36 16.66
CA ASP A 409 -21.53 19.64 16.45
C ASP A 409 -20.00 19.54 16.52
N ALA A 410 -19.44 18.70 17.40
CA ALA A 410 -18.00 18.47 17.50
C ALA A 410 -17.41 17.90 16.21
N LYS A 411 -18.14 16.96 15.58
CA LYS A 411 -17.74 16.34 14.31
C LYS A 411 -17.88 17.31 13.16
N ALA A 412 -18.98 18.05 13.08
CA ALA A 412 -19.17 19.10 12.08
C ALA A 412 -18.07 20.18 12.18
N LYS A 413 -17.71 20.59 13.40
CA LYS A 413 -16.61 21.53 13.67
C LYS A 413 -15.26 20.98 13.20
N ALA A 414 -15.00 19.69 13.40
CA ALA A 414 -13.78 19.03 12.91
C ALA A 414 -13.77 18.92 11.37
N GLU A 415 -14.90 18.59 10.74
CA GLU A 415 -15.05 18.62 9.29
C GLU A 415 -14.77 20.01 8.71
N GLN A 416 -15.38 21.06 9.27
CA GLN A 416 -15.15 22.44 8.83
C GLN A 416 -13.67 22.81 8.92
N TYR A 417 -13.00 22.38 9.99
CA TYR A 417 -11.55 22.57 10.13
C TYR A 417 -10.77 21.85 9.02
N ILE A 418 -11.06 20.56 8.77
CA ILE A 418 -10.40 19.75 7.74
C ILE A 418 -10.59 20.36 6.34
N ARG A 419 -11.78 20.89 6.04
CA ARG A 419 -12.07 21.58 4.77
C ARG A 419 -11.18 22.82 4.54
N GLY A 420 -10.69 23.44 5.61
CA GLY A 420 -9.78 24.58 5.55
C GLY A 420 -8.30 24.22 5.36
N LEU A 421 -7.93 22.93 5.45
CA LEU A 421 -6.55 22.49 5.32
C LEU A 421 -6.13 22.34 3.86
N HIS A 422 -4.83 22.43 3.59
CA HIS A 422 -4.26 22.25 2.26
C HIS A 422 -4.06 20.75 1.92
N ILE A 423 -5.14 19.99 2.01
CA ILE A 423 -5.19 18.54 1.72
C ILE A 423 -6.55 18.20 1.12
N LYS A 424 -6.57 17.25 0.17
CA LYS A 424 -7.84 16.76 -0.36
C LYS A 424 -8.61 16.03 0.73
N SER A 425 -9.91 16.23 0.78
CA SER A 425 -10.75 15.53 1.77
C SER A 425 -12.13 15.20 1.25
N ALA A 426 -12.71 14.14 1.80
CA ALA A 426 -14.11 13.78 1.63
C ALA A 426 -14.67 13.32 2.98
N PHE A 427 -15.99 13.29 3.09
CA PHE A 427 -16.64 13.09 4.37
C PHE A 427 -17.67 11.97 4.29
N TYR A 428 -17.76 11.23 5.38
CA TYR A 428 -18.71 10.14 5.59
C TYR A 428 -19.54 10.50 6.81
N SER A 429 -20.83 10.74 6.62
CA SER A 429 -21.79 11.11 7.67
C SER A 429 -22.80 9.97 7.82
N PRO A 430 -22.58 9.02 8.74
CA PRO A 430 -23.46 7.88 8.85
C PRO A 430 -24.80 8.22 9.51
N GLY A 431 -25.83 7.45 9.14
CA GLY A 431 -27.11 7.42 9.83
C GLY A 431 -27.04 6.69 11.17
N PHE A 432 -28.20 6.42 11.75
CA PHE A 432 -28.34 5.68 12.99
C PHE A 432 -27.94 4.21 12.81
N PHE A 433 -27.04 3.72 13.67
CA PHE A 433 -26.51 2.36 13.52
C PHE A 433 -27.56 1.35 13.97
N MET A 434 -27.81 0.34 13.14
CA MET A 434 -28.74 -0.75 13.50
C MET A 434 -28.26 -1.52 14.75
N GLN A 435 -26.94 -1.61 14.94
CA GLN A 435 -26.28 -2.17 16.13
C GLN A 435 -26.65 -1.48 17.44
N ASN A 436 -27.14 -0.24 17.40
CA ASN A 436 -27.53 0.50 18.60
C ASN A 436 -28.66 -0.19 19.36
N PHE A 437 -29.56 -0.90 18.66
CA PHE A 437 -30.65 -1.64 19.31
C PHE A 437 -30.18 -2.81 20.18
N GLN A 438 -28.99 -3.36 19.91
CA GLN A 438 -28.40 -4.42 20.72
C GLN A 438 -27.44 -3.88 21.77
N SER A 439 -26.68 -2.83 21.44
CA SER A 439 -25.57 -2.35 22.26
C SER A 439 -25.95 -1.28 23.28
N ILE A 440 -27.11 -0.63 23.12
CA ILE A 440 -27.55 0.48 23.97
C ILE A 440 -28.87 0.10 24.65
N PRO A 441 -28.87 -0.22 25.97
CA PRO A 441 -30.05 -0.79 26.65
C PRO A 441 -31.30 0.09 26.68
N PHE A 442 -31.16 1.42 26.64
CA PHE A 442 -32.33 2.31 26.55
C PHE A 442 -32.90 2.36 25.12
N LEU A 443 -32.11 1.93 24.12
CA LEU A 443 -32.55 1.92 22.73
C LEU A 443 -33.35 0.67 22.36
N ALA A 444 -33.03 -0.46 23.00
CA ALA A 444 -33.72 -1.74 22.83
C ALA A 444 -35.20 -1.70 23.27
N PRO A 445 -36.07 -2.53 22.67
CA PRO A 445 -37.40 -2.80 23.21
C PRO A 445 -37.30 -3.38 24.63
N ARG A 446 -38.23 -2.98 25.52
CA ARG A 446 -38.33 -3.53 26.89
C ARG A 446 -39.64 -4.27 27.07
N GLN A 447 -39.61 -5.41 27.76
CA GLN A 447 -40.83 -6.18 28.01
C GLN A 447 -41.76 -5.43 28.98
N ALA A 448 -43.03 -5.32 28.61
CA ALA A 448 -44.11 -4.85 29.46
C ALA A 448 -44.75 -6.03 30.22
N LEU A 449 -45.58 -5.71 31.23
CA LEU A 449 -46.23 -6.70 32.09
C LEU A 449 -47.16 -7.66 31.33
N ASP A 450 -47.71 -7.23 30.19
CA ASP A 450 -48.58 -8.03 29.33
C ASP A 450 -47.82 -8.93 28.34
N GLY A 451 -46.48 -8.95 28.42
CA GLY A 451 -45.62 -9.74 27.54
C GLY A 451 -45.28 -9.07 26.20
N THR A 452 -45.86 -7.90 25.89
CA THR A 452 -45.46 -7.09 24.72
C THR A 452 -44.09 -6.45 24.94
N TRP A 453 -43.38 -6.18 23.84
CA TRP A 453 -42.09 -5.50 23.86
C TRP A 453 -42.27 -4.06 23.40
N VAL A 454 -41.87 -3.09 24.21
CA VAL A 454 -42.17 -1.68 23.98
C VAL A 454 -40.89 -0.90 23.66
N MET A 455 -40.88 -0.24 22.50
CA MET A 455 -39.94 0.83 22.17
C MET A 455 -40.54 2.16 22.59
N ALA A 456 -40.10 2.69 23.74
CA ALA A 456 -40.64 3.95 24.29
C ALA A 456 -39.71 5.15 23.99
N ARG A 457 -40.24 6.18 23.33
CA ARG A 457 -39.53 7.41 22.92
C ARG A 457 -40.46 8.59 22.87
N HIS A 458 -39.93 9.82 22.83
CA HIS A 458 -40.77 11.02 22.80
C HIS A 458 -41.18 11.50 21.41
N ASN A 459 -40.45 11.07 20.38
CA ASN A 459 -40.74 11.43 19.00
C ASN A 459 -42.06 10.83 18.50
N SER A 460 -42.61 11.40 17.43
CA SER A 460 -43.71 10.79 16.70
C SER A 460 -43.34 9.38 16.22
N PRO A 461 -44.27 8.41 16.22
CA PRO A 461 -44.05 7.11 15.57
C PRO A 461 -43.68 7.24 14.09
N LYS A 462 -44.09 8.35 13.44
CA LYS A 462 -43.80 8.63 12.03
C LYS A 462 -42.47 9.34 11.79
N ALA A 463 -41.73 9.70 12.85
CA ALA A 463 -40.43 10.33 12.71
C ALA A 463 -39.47 9.43 11.92
N GLN A 464 -38.86 10.00 10.88
CA GLN A 464 -37.99 9.29 9.96
C GLN A 464 -36.56 9.25 10.48
N MET A 465 -35.95 8.07 10.49
CA MET A 465 -34.58 7.87 10.93
C MET A 465 -33.78 7.15 9.82
N PRO A 466 -32.72 7.76 9.26
CA PRO A 466 -31.84 7.05 8.35
C PRO A 466 -31.06 5.98 9.12
N MET A 467 -31.09 4.73 8.66
CA MET A 467 -30.40 3.63 9.32
C MET A 467 -29.33 2.97 8.46
N ILE A 468 -28.25 2.54 9.11
CA ILE A 468 -27.12 1.87 8.46
C ILE A 468 -26.67 0.65 9.27
N ASP A 469 -26.36 -0.45 8.58
CA ASP A 469 -25.53 -1.51 9.14
C ASP A 469 -24.07 -1.01 9.18
N ALA A 470 -23.65 -0.41 10.29
CA ALA A 470 -22.34 0.23 10.36
C ALA A 470 -21.18 -0.76 10.14
N VAL A 471 -21.34 -2.01 10.54
CA VAL A 471 -20.32 -3.06 10.35
C VAL A 471 -20.34 -3.60 8.92
N GLY A 472 -21.53 -3.81 8.33
CA GLY A 472 -21.66 -4.34 6.97
C GLY A 472 -21.40 -3.32 5.86
N ASP A 473 -21.73 -2.04 6.10
CA ASP A 473 -21.91 -1.07 5.01
C ASP A 473 -20.98 0.15 5.05
N THR A 474 -20.36 0.52 6.20
CA THR A 474 -19.45 1.67 6.24
C THR A 474 -18.34 1.56 5.18
N GLY A 475 -17.76 0.36 5.05
CA GLY A 475 -16.72 0.08 4.06
C GLY A 475 -17.18 0.27 2.61
N LYS A 476 -18.47 0.08 2.30
CA LYS A 476 -19.03 0.26 0.94
C LYS A 476 -19.08 1.74 0.54
N PHE A 477 -19.37 2.63 1.50
CA PHE A 477 -19.34 4.07 1.28
C PHE A 477 -17.91 4.62 1.21
N VAL A 478 -17.07 4.27 2.20
CA VAL A 478 -15.65 4.68 2.21
C VAL A 478 -14.90 4.09 1.01
N GLY A 479 -15.23 2.87 0.61
CA GLY A 479 -14.68 2.20 -0.56
C GLY A 479 -14.99 2.93 -1.87
N ALA A 480 -16.19 3.51 -2.01
CA ALA A 480 -16.51 4.36 -3.16
C ALA A 480 -15.60 5.59 -3.23
N ILE A 481 -15.36 6.26 -2.08
CA ILE A 481 -14.44 7.39 -1.98
C ILE A 481 -13.00 6.97 -2.33
N LEU A 482 -12.53 5.83 -1.83
CA LEU A 482 -11.17 5.33 -2.08
C LEU A 482 -10.94 4.93 -3.55
N ALA A 483 -11.98 4.45 -4.22
CA ALA A 483 -11.94 4.08 -5.64
C ALA A 483 -11.81 5.33 -6.52
N GLU A 484 -12.66 6.34 -6.30
CA GLU A 484 -12.76 7.56 -7.11
C GLU A 484 -12.52 8.85 -6.28
N PRO A 485 -11.33 9.06 -5.69
CA PRO A 485 -11.10 10.14 -4.71
C PRO A 485 -11.36 11.54 -5.27
N ASP A 486 -11.04 11.80 -6.54
CA ASP A 486 -11.26 13.11 -7.16
C ASP A 486 -12.76 13.40 -7.40
N LYS A 487 -13.58 12.36 -7.63
CA LYS A 487 -15.05 12.51 -7.80
C LYS A 487 -15.74 12.94 -6.51
N TYR A 488 -15.16 12.58 -5.37
CA TYR A 488 -15.75 12.80 -4.04
C TYR A 488 -15.03 13.86 -3.22
N GLU A 489 -14.00 14.49 -3.76
CA GLU A 489 -13.31 15.61 -3.14
C GLU A 489 -14.33 16.70 -2.74
N GLY A 490 -14.29 17.09 -1.47
CA GLY A 490 -15.17 18.07 -0.83
C GLY A 490 -16.60 17.59 -0.54
N LYS A 491 -16.99 16.37 -0.92
CA LYS A 491 -18.37 15.87 -0.73
C LYS A 491 -18.57 15.14 0.59
N THR A 492 -19.82 15.10 1.04
CA THR A 492 -20.25 14.36 2.23
C THR A 492 -21.24 13.27 1.84
N PHE A 493 -20.89 12.01 2.09
CA PHE A 493 -21.82 10.88 1.96
C PHE A 493 -22.72 10.81 3.19
N CYS A 494 -24.00 11.15 3.03
CA CYS A 494 -25.02 10.94 4.05
C CYS A 494 -25.45 9.47 4.03
N ALA A 495 -24.70 8.63 4.72
CA ALA A 495 -24.66 7.20 4.53
C ALA A 495 -25.74 6.47 5.35
N ALA A 496 -26.74 5.94 4.67
CA ALA A 496 -27.76 5.05 5.19
C ALA A 496 -28.28 4.13 4.10
N THR A 497 -28.92 3.02 4.47
CA THR A 497 -29.60 2.15 3.51
C THR A 497 -30.94 2.75 3.09
N ALA A 498 -31.70 3.26 4.07
CA ALA A 498 -32.99 3.92 3.88
C ALA A 498 -33.34 4.75 5.13
N LEU A 499 -34.37 5.58 5.00
CA LEU A 499 -35.07 6.17 6.14
C LEU A 499 -36.21 5.25 6.55
N TYR A 500 -36.35 5.03 7.85
CA TYR A 500 -37.41 4.22 8.43
C TYR A 500 -38.17 5.06 9.46
N SER A 501 -39.49 4.98 9.44
CA SER A 501 -40.30 5.46 10.56
C SER A 501 -40.14 4.57 11.79
N LEU A 502 -40.37 5.11 12.98
CA LEU A 502 -40.16 4.35 14.21
C LEU A 502 -41.22 3.25 14.41
N ASP A 503 -42.41 3.38 13.82
CA ASP A 503 -43.40 2.30 13.78
C ASP A 503 -43.04 1.20 12.76
N GLU A 504 -42.48 1.55 11.60
CA GLU A 504 -41.90 0.56 10.68
C GLU A 504 -40.78 -0.23 11.37
N VAL A 505 -39.89 0.43 12.10
CA VAL A 505 -38.82 -0.24 12.86
C VAL A 505 -39.40 -1.25 13.85
N ALA A 506 -40.42 -0.88 14.62
CA ALA A 506 -41.08 -1.80 15.56
C ALA A 506 -41.78 -2.97 14.84
N ALA A 507 -42.39 -2.74 13.69
CA ALA A 507 -43.00 -3.78 12.87
C ALA A 507 -41.95 -4.77 12.32
N ILE A 508 -40.83 -4.25 11.84
CA ILE A 508 -39.69 -5.06 11.34
C ILE A 508 -39.09 -5.90 12.47
N MET A 509 -38.89 -5.32 13.66
CA MET A 509 -38.45 -6.06 14.83
C MET A 509 -39.45 -7.14 15.26
N SER A 510 -40.75 -6.84 15.19
CA SER A 510 -41.79 -7.84 15.51
C SER A 510 -41.69 -9.04 14.58
N LYS A 511 -41.59 -8.79 13.27
CA LYS A 511 -41.44 -9.83 12.26
C LYS A 511 -40.17 -10.66 12.46
N ALA A 512 -39.03 -10.00 12.69
CA ALA A 512 -37.75 -10.67 12.84
C ALA A 512 -37.65 -11.53 14.11
N THR A 513 -38.30 -11.11 15.20
CA THR A 513 -38.22 -11.80 16.49
C THR A 513 -39.35 -12.80 16.73
N GLY A 514 -40.45 -12.71 15.96
CA GLY A 514 -41.68 -13.44 16.23
C GLY A 514 -42.42 -12.96 17.49
N LYS A 515 -41.96 -11.87 18.13
CA LYS A 515 -42.58 -11.27 19.32
C LYS A 515 -43.39 -10.03 18.93
N THR A 516 -44.38 -9.67 19.74
CA THR A 516 -45.11 -8.41 19.53
C THR A 516 -44.27 -7.25 20.04
N VAL A 517 -43.68 -6.48 19.12
CA VAL A 517 -42.93 -5.25 19.42
C VAL A 517 -43.77 -4.03 19.00
N VAL A 518 -44.02 -3.11 19.92
CA VAL A 518 -44.83 -1.92 19.69
C VAL A 518 -44.02 -0.66 19.98
N TYR A 519 -44.24 0.38 19.17
CA TYR A 519 -43.72 1.71 19.46
C TYR A 519 -44.70 2.47 20.34
N LYS A 520 -44.18 3.12 21.40
CA LYS A 520 -44.97 3.96 22.30
C LYS A 520 -44.35 5.35 22.41
N GLN A 521 -45.10 6.34 21.94
CA GLN A 521 -44.75 7.73 22.18
C GLN A 521 -45.01 8.10 23.66
N ILE A 522 -44.03 8.72 24.30
CA ILE A 522 -44.08 9.19 25.70
C ILE A 522 -43.69 10.68 25.79
N PRO A 523 -44.02 11.40 26.87
CA PRO A 523 -43.53 12.76 27.04
C PRO A 523 -41.99 12.85 27.04
N LEU A 524 -41.42 13.94 26.51
CA LEU A 524 -39.96 14.17 26.48
C LEU A 524 -39.34 14.04 27.88
N GLU A 525 -39.98 14.58 28.90
CA GLU A 525 -39.47 14.51 30.27
C GLU A 525 -39.46 13.08 30.82
N ASP A 526 -40.40 12.24 30.41
CA ASP A 526 -40.40 10.83 30.82
C ASP A 526 -39.32 10.03 30.08
N PHE A 527 -39.07 10.36 28.80
CA PHE A 527 -37.92 9.82 28.08
C PHE A 527 -36.60 10.21 28.76
N LYS A 528 -36.41 11.49 29.08
CA LYS A 528 -35.20 11.98 29.77
C LYS A 528 -34.98 11.27 31.11
N LYS A 529 -36.02 11.09 31.92
CA LYS A 529 -35.95 10.34 33.19
C LYS A 529 -35.60 8.86 33.02
N SER A 530 -35.88 8.26 31.86
CA SER A 530 -35.56 6.85 31.60
C SER A 530 -34.08 6.60 31.28
N LEU A 531 -33.32 7.66 31.03
CA LEU A 531 -31.89 7.62 30.71
C LEU A 531 -31.05 7.63 32.00
N SER A 532 -29.93 6.92 32.00
CA SER A 532 -28.98 6.92 33.11
C SER A 532 -27.89 7.99 33.00
N PHE A 533 -27.73 8.60 31.82
CA PHE A 533 -26.79 9.69 31.56
C PHE A 533 -27.21 10.46 30.29
N GLY A 534 -26.63 11.65 30.06
CA GLY A 534 -26.80 12.38 28.81
C GLY A 534 -28.25 12.82 28.54
N HIS A 535 -29.02 13.16 29.58
CA HIS A 535 -30.48 13.36 29.50
C HIS A 535 -30.86 14.39 28.43
N ASP A 536 -30.28 15.60 28.49
CA ASP A 536 -30.52 16.64 27.51
C ASP A 536 -29.84 16.36 26.17
N ILE A 537 -28.66 15.72 26.19
CA ILE A 537 -27.93 15.37 24.95
C ILE A 537 -28.78 14.44 24.09
N PHE A 538 -29.28 13.34 24.64
CA PHE A 538 -30.10 12.39 23.91
C PHE A 538 -31.52 12.91 23.69
N GLY A 539 -32.10 13.64 24.65
CA GLY A 539 -33.39 14.31 24.47
C GLY A 539 -33.39 15.20 23.23
N GLU A 540 -32.38 16.06 23.07
CA GLU A 540 -32.22 16.91 21.90
C GLU A 540 -31.79 16.12 20.65
N ALA A 541 -30.85 15.17 20.75
CA ALA A 541 -30.37 14.40 19.60
C ALA A 541 -31.45 13.55 18.92
N PHE A 542 -32.47 13.13 19.67
CA PHE A 542 -33.64 12.46 19.11
C PHE A 542 -34.72 13.45 18.65
N SER A 543 -34.85 14.63 19.28
CA SER A 543 -35.81 15.67 18.85
C SER A 543 -35.39 16.35 17.54
N TYR A 544 -34.10 16.65 17.38
CA TYR A 544 -33.56 17.38 16.24
C TYR A 544 -33.92 16.75 14.87
N PRO A 545 -33.71 15.44 14.64
CA PRO A 545 -33.99 14.83 13.35
C PRO A 545 -35.47 14.87 12.94
N GLU A 546 -36.39 14.85 13.91
CA GLU A 546 -37.83 14.91 13.63
C GLU A 546 -38.24 16.27 13.08
N GLU A 547 -37.66 17.36 13.59
CA GLU A 547 -38.02 18.71 13.19
C GLU A 547 -37.23 19.22 11.98
N PHE A 548 -35.95 18.84 11.85
CA PHE A 548 -35.04 19.43 10.86
C PHE A 548 -34.46 18.42 9.86
N GLY A 549 -34.78 17.13 10.02
CA GLY A 549 -34.14 16.03 9.27
C GLY A 549 -32.78 15.65 9.85
N TYR A 550 -32.45 14.36 9.86
CA TYR A 550 -31.21 13.86 10.47
C TYR A 550 -29.96 14.50 9.86
N PHE A 551 -29.91 14.60 8.52
CA PHE A 551 -28.85 15.27 7.75
C PHE A 551 -29.22 16.70 7.35
N GLY A 552 -30.27 17.27 7.95
CA GLY A 552 -30.89 18.53 7.51
C GLY A 552 -32.09 18.31 6.58
N PRO A 553 -32.66 19.39 6.03
CA PRO A 553 -33.97 19.36 5.35
C PRO A 553 -34.00 18.50 4.09
N ASP A 554 -32.85 18.25 3.45
CA ASP A 554 -32.73 17.45 2.22
C ASP A 554 -32.31 15.99 2.48
N SER A 555 -32.53 15.48 3.70
CA SER A 555 -32.05 14.16 4.15
C SER A 555 -32.42 13.02 3.20
N GLU A 556 -33.64 13.00 2.66
CA GLU A 556 -34.11 11.94 1.76
C GLU A 556 -33.29 11.87 0.46
N ASN A 557 -33.09 13.02 -0.21
CA ASN A 557 -32.33 13.08 -1.45
C ASN A 557 -30.83 12.81 -1.23
N LEU A 558 -30.28 13.30 -0.11
CA LEU A 558 -28.89 13.05 0.26
C LEU A 558 -28.64 11.55 0.50
N VAL A 559 -29.56 10.85 1.17
CA VAL A 559 -29.49 9.40 1.36
C VAL A 559 -29.68 8.67 0.03
N ALA A 560 -30.67 9.05 -0.79
CA ALA A 560 -30.89 8.43 -2.09
C ALA A 560 -29.65 8.53 -3.00
N TRP A 561 -28.99 9.69 -3.02
CA TRP A 561 -27.73 9.88 -3.74
C TRP A 561 -26.61 9.01 -3.16
N ALA A 562 -26.48 8.94 -1.84
CA ALA A 562 -25.47 8.12 -1.18
C ALA A 562 -25.66 6.63 -1.50
N VAL A 563 -26.90 6.12 -1.46
CA VAL A 563 -27.24 4.74 -1.80
C VAL A 563 -26.84 4.41 -3.24
N GLN A 564 -27.16 5.29 -4.20
CA GLN A 564 -26.82 5.10 -5.61
C GLN A 564 -25.31 5.08 -5.88
N ASN A 565 -24.51 5.72 -5.03
CA ASN A 565 -23.06 5.85 -5.20
C ASN A 565 -22.26 4.93 -4.25
N ALA A 566 -22.92 4.14 -3.40
CA ALA A 566 -22.26 3.16 -2.56
C ALA A 566 -21.67 2.02 -3.41
N ARG A 567 -20.51 1.50 -2.99
CA ARG A 567 -19.84 0.41 -3.71
C ARG A 567 -20.34 -0.96 -3.23
N GLY A 568 -21.46 -1.40 -3.82
CA GLY A 568 -22.10 -2.68 -3.53
C GLY A 568 -23.49 -2.53 -2.90
N ARG A 569 -24.19 -3.65 -2.73
CA ARG A 569 -25.54 -3.67 -2.15
C ARG A 569 -25.49 -3.41 -0.65
N LEU A 570 -26.33 -2.53 -0.14
CA LEU A 570 -26.46 -2.21 1.28
C LEU A 570 -27.43 -3.17 1.97
N SER A 571 -27.25 -3.38 3.28
CA SER A 571 -28.11 -4.23 4.10
C SER A 571 -29.34 -3.46 4.57
N THR A 572 -30.53 -3.98 4.32
CA THR A 572 -31.77 -3.47 4.91
C THR A 572 -31.85 -3.79 6.41
N LEU A 573 -32.73 -3.10 7.16
CA LEU A 573 -32.94 -3.39 8.58
C LEU A 573 -33.42 -4.83 8.79
N GLU A 574 -34.30 -5.32 7.93
CA GLU A 574 -34.80 -6.69 7.93
C GLU A 574 -33.65 -7.70 7.80
N GLU A 575 -32.82 -7.56 6.77
CA GLU A 575 -31.68 -8.45 6.53
C GLU A 575 -30.66 -8.38 7.66
N TYR A 576 -30.44 -7.19 8.23
CA TYR A 576 -29.58 -7.03 9.39
C TYR A 576 -30.10 -7.81 10.59
N LEU A 577 -31.40 -7.72 10.90
CA LEU A 577 -32.01 -8.42 12.03
C LEU A 577 -32.12 -9.94 11.81
N GLU A 578 -32.28 -10.38 10.56
CA GLU A 578 -32.21 -11.81 10.21
C GLU A 578 -30.79 -12.37 10.47
N ALA A 579 -29.76 -11.63 10.07
CA ALA A 579 -28.36 -12.02 10.29
C ALA A 579 -27.92 -11.84 11.75
N HIS A 580 -28.53 -10.89 12.48
CA HIS A 580 -28.20 -10.55 13.87
C HIS A 580 -29.48 -10.48 14.72
N PRO A 581 -30.07 -11.63 15.07
CA PRO A 581 -31.32 -11.68 15.82
C PRO A 581 -31.25 -10.86 17.11
N LEU A 582 -32.24 -10.00 17.33
CA LEU A 582 -32.38 -9.24 18.58
C LEU A 582 -32.58 -10.20 19.76
N GLN A 583 -31.67 -10.13 20.73
CA GLN A 583 -31.81 -10.86 21.98
C GLN A 583 -32.77 -10.13 22.91
N LEU A 584 -34.07 -10.31 22.68
CA LEU A 584 -35.12 -9.89 23.60
C LEU A 584 -35.24 -10.98 24.67
N ALA A 585 -34.49 -10.84 25.77
CA ALA A 585 -34.46 -11.79 26.89
C ALA A 585 -35.48 -11.43 27.96
#